data_AF-A0A933C6V9-F1
#
_entry.id   AF-A0A933C6V9-F1
#
_cell.length_a   1.000
_cell.length_b   1.000
_cell.length_c   1.000
_cell.angle_alpha   90.00
_cell.angle_beta   90.00
_cell.angle_gamma   90.00
#
_symmetry.space_group_name_H-M   'P 1'
#
loop_
_entity.id
_entity.type
_entity.pdbx_description
1 polymer ?
#
loop_
_entity_poly.entity_id
_entity_poly.type
_entity_poly.pdbx_seq_one_letter_code
_entity_poly.pdbx_strand_id
1 'polypeptide(L)'
;MKTLTNVLAVAAFFAMLVWSSGCQKSGPTETEDTPSTGAQEKVTQANNILIPRIILIVNSGSTDPSLFDFSSAATLYNDALALDASNKDAHFGLAIIDVLSLFGNPQITGLLGKEEVALSPDVLRSFAGLSTSTAGVLTSYGERLASRFTGLFQQRISLMLGKGSTAATHQLPSYYQNIIETAILPKLTSSINHLTIVLQDPAYAFLITPTMTGGNTTETYRIDATEIYLFRGLLQFVVADGSAFVAYNIDYNPGDSAGVYQAWQPSSGFLAFRTGGSQRMKDALTNFVGAATSIQGSLTNLMNEPANPQTDIINYNPSDGPVFMEIISALDSLKKVLSGAYTLPDGLTINLNAFFNDAIPNYKQMVPPYTVTVQPGFQPGTYDAILTWTASTFDQWIFPDPTMRGLFPGMTDTNLKVLLDVSALNWESSVLIPGS
;
A
#
# COMPACT_ATOMS: atom_id res chain seq x y z
N MET A 1 -18.62 -8.87 -19.31
CA MET A 1 -18.89 -9.10 -17.88
C MET A 1 -17.76 -8.37 -17.15
N LYS A 2 -17.78 -7.04 -16.96
CA LYS A 2 -18.84 -6.13 -16.48
C LYS A 2 -19.29 -6.56 -15.07
N THR A 3 -19.04 -5.69 -14.09
CA THR A 3 -19.52 -5.59 -12.69
C THR A 3 -18.73 -6.20 -11.51
N LEU A 4 -17.63 -6.95 -11.67
CA LEU A 4 -17.05 -7.67 -10.51
C LEU A 4 -15.89 -6.96 -9.76
N THR A 5 -15.07 -6.12 -10.40
CA THR A 5 -13.79 -5.66 -9.78
C THR A 5 -13.86 -4.30 -9.09
N ASN A 6 -14.78 -3.42 -9.51
CA ASN A 6 -14.97 -2.09 -8.87
C ASN A 6 -15.79 -2.16 -7.57
N VAL A 7 -16.44 -3.31 -7.37
CA VAL A 7 -17.09 -3.68 -6.12
C VAL A 7 -16.04 -4.15 -5.11
N LEU A 8 -14.84 -4.63 -5.48
CA LEU A 8 -13.94 -5.36 -4.58
C LEU A 8 -13.20 -4.53 -3.50
N ALA A 9 -13.11 -3.20 -3.56
CA ALA A 9 -12.43 -2.42 -2.51
C ALA A 9 -13.42 -1.95 -1.42
N VAL A 10 -14.58 -1.42 -1.84
CA VAL A 10 -15.71 -1.14 -0.95
C VAL A 10 -16.37 -2.44 -0.49
N ALA A 11 -16.44 -3.46 -1.34
CA ALA A 11 -16.82 -4.83 -0.99
C ALA A 11 -15.67 -5.73 -0.62
N ALA A 12 -14.47 -5.25 -0.32
CA ALA A 12 -13.58 -5.95 0.62
C ALA A 12 -13.90 -5.50 2.05
N PHE A 13 -14.16 -4.20 2.23
CA PHE A 13 -14.71 -3.65 3.47
C PHE A 13 -16.15 -4.15 3.74
N PHE A 14 -16.97 -4.28 2.69
CA PHE A 14 -18.30 -4.90 2.73
C PHE A 14 -18.27 -6.42 2.52
N ALA A 15 -17.25 -7.06 1.94
CA ALA A 15 -17.11 -8.52 2.01
C ALA A 15 -16.68 -8.98 3.40
N MET A 16 -15.92 -8.17 4.16
CA MET A 16 -15.81 -8.38 5.61
C MET A 16 -17.20 -8.37 6.25
N LEU A 17 -18.09 -7.43 5.89
CA LEU A 17 -19.49 -7.40 6.33
C LEU A 17 -20.40 -8.51 5.75
N VAL A 18 -19.98 -9.24 4.71
CA VAL A 18 -20.82 -10.23 3.99
C VAL A 18 -20.32 -11.67 4.17
N TRP A 19 -19.14 -11.91 4.75
CA TRP A 19 -18.55 -13.25 4.93
C TRP A 19 -18.86 -13.95 6.26
N SER A 20 -19.79 -13.45 7.08
CA SER A 20 -20.24 -14.12 8.32
C SER A 20 -21.76 -14.10 8.48
N SER A 21 -22.46 -14.89 7.66
CA SER A 21 -23.78 -15.42 8.04
C SER A 21 -23.56 -16.73 8.81
N GLY A 22 -23.46 -16.62 10.14
CA GLY A 22 -23.26 -17.73 11.07
C GLY A 22 -23.87 -17.47 12.44
N CYS A 23 -25.21 -17.60 12.52
CA CYS A 23 -26.07 -17.81 13.68
C CYS A 23 -25.55 -17.63 15.14
N GLN A 24 -26.29 -16.79 15.88
CA GLN A 24 -26.76 -16.87 17.29
C GLN A 24 -26.01 -16.15 18.45
N LYS A 25 -26.56 -14.96 18.80
CA LYS A 25 -27.25 -14.55 20.08
C LYS A 25 -26.48 -14.42 21.43
N SER A 26 -26.34 -13.19 21.97
CA SER A 26 -27.06 -12.58 23.17
C SER A 26 -26.20 -11.70 24.12
N GLY A 27 -26.65 -10.44 24.38
CA GLY A 27 -26.46 -9.46 25.52
C GLY A 27 -25.21 -9.46 26.45
N PRO A 28 -24.60 -8.33 26.95
CA PRO A 28 -25.17 -6.99 27.29
C PRO A 28 -24.31 -5.69 27.00
N THR A 29 -24.86 -4.52 27.37
CA THR A 29 -24.47 -3.11 27.11
C THR A 29 -23.30 -2.56 27.97
N GLU A 30 -22.42 -1.74 27.36
CA GLU A 30 -21.31 -1.00 28.00
C GLU A 30 -21.64 0.48 28.30
N THR A 31 -20.91 1.05 29.27
CA THR A 31 -20.97 2.42 29.78
C THR A 31 -19.83 3.28 29.23
N GLU A 32 -20.14 4.43 28.62
CA GLU A 32 -19.17 5.41 28.10
C GLU A 32 -19.29 6.78 28.79
N ASP A 33 -18.14 7.47 28.88
CA ASP A 33 -18.02 8.88 29.24
C ASP A 33 -18.94 9.73 28.35
N THR A 34 -19.80 10.55 28.95
CA THR A 34 -20.88 11.22 28.23
C THR A 34 -20.30 12.32 27.31
N PRO A 35 -20.39 12.20 25.98
CA PRO A 35 -19.93 13.24 25.06
C PRO A 35 -20.63 14.57 25.35
N SER A 36 -20.02 15.69 24.95
CA SER A 36 -20.76 16.95 24.97
C SER A 36 -22.02 16.77 24.12
N THR A 37 -23.19 17.16 24.66
CA THR A 37 -24.49 16.91 24.00
C THR A 37 -24.53 17.45 22.58
N GLY A 38 -23.87 18.59 22.34
CA GLY A 38 -23.74 19.19 21.00
C GLY A 38 -22.89 18.38 20.02
N ALA A 39 -21.79 17.75 20.47
CA ALA A 39 -20.98 16.89 19.58
C ALA A 39 -21.76 15.64 19.17
N GLN A 40 -22.49 15.02 20.12
CA GLN A 40 -23.31 13.84 19.84
C GLN A 40 -24.47 14.14 18.88
N GLU A 41 -25.09 15.31 19.02
CA GLU A 41 -26.12 15.79 18.08
C GLU A 41 -25.56 15.92 16.66
N LYS A 42 -24.35 16.46 16.51
CA LYS A 42 -23.68 16.60 15.21
C LYS A 42 -23.32 15.25 14.58
N VAL A 43 -22.80 14.31 15.37
CA VAL A 43 -22.58 12.91 14.95
C VAL A 43 -23.88 12.27 14.47
N THR A 44 -24.97 12.43 15.23
CA THR A 44 -26.28 11.89 14.88
C THR A 44 -26.79 12.46 13.56
N GLN A 45 -26.66 13.78 13.36
CA GLN A 45 -27.02 14.42 12.09
C GLN A 45 -26.15 13.92 10.93
N ALA A 46 -24.85 13.73 11.14
CA ALA A 46 -23.94 13.19 10.11
C ALA A 46 -24.36 11.77 9.70
N ASN A 47 -24.64 10.91 10.67
CA ASN A 47 -25.11 9.53 10.46
C ASN A 47 -26.44 9.49 9.68
N ASN A 48 -27.38 10.38 9.99
CA ASN A 48 -28.65 10.49 9.28
C ASN A 48 -28.50 10.86 7.79
N ILE A 49 -27.37 11.47 7.41
CA ILE A 49 -27.03 11.76 6.00
C ILE A 49 -26.25 10.59 5.38
N LEU A 50 -25.27 10.05 6.11
CA LEU A 50 -24.34 9.05 5.62
C LEU A 50 -25.03 7.70 5.35
N ILE A 51 -25.80 7.19 6.31
CA ILE A 51 -26.35 5.83 6.29
C ILE A 51 -27.29 5.62 5.08
N PRO A 52 -28.28 6.49 4.79
CA PRO A 52 -29.15 6.29 3.63
C PRO A 52 -28.38 6.27 2.31
N ARG A 53 -27.31 7.04 2.21
CA ARG A 53 -26.48 7.13 1.01
C ARG A 53 -25.63 5.86 0.82
N ILE A 54 -25.07 5.31 1.90
CA ILE A 54 -24.40 4.01 1.86
C ILE A 54 -25.37 2.90 1.43
N ILE A 55 -26.57 2.85 2.02
CA ILE A 55 -27.62 1.88 1.63
C ILE A 55 -27.92 1.99 0.14
N LEU A 56 -28.04 3.20 -0.39
CA LEU A 56 -28.29 3.43 -1.81
C LEU A 56 -27.14 2.91 -2.69
N ILE A 57 -25.89 3.17 -2.32
CA ILE A 57 -24.71 2.66 -3.05
C ILE A 57 -24.72 1.13 -3.09
N VAL A 58 -24.91 0.49 -1.94
CA VAL A 58 -24.93 -0.97 -1.81
C VAL A 58 -26.07 -1.59 -2.63
N ASN A 59 -27.28 -1.05 -2.51
CA ASN A 59 -28.45 -1.63 -3.17
C ASN A 59 -28.50 -1.35 -4.67
N SER A 60 -28.00 -0.21 -5.12
CA SER A 60 -28.01 0.15 -6.55
C SER A 60 -26.91 -0.53 -7.35
N GLY A 61 -25.81 -0.94 -6.69
CA GLY A 61 -24.58 -1.35 -7.37
C GLY A 61 -24.02 -0.26 -8.30
N SER A 62 -24.46 0.99 -8.12
CA SER A 62 -24.12 2.10 -9.00
C SER A 62 -22.69 2.56 -8.76
N THR A 63 -21.99 2.83 -9.85
CA THR A 63 -20.65 3.44 -9.85
C THR A 63 -20.71 4.94 -10.13
N ASP A 64 -21.89 5.56 -10.00
CA ASP A 64 -22.05 7.00 -10.20
C ASP A 64 -21.23 7.76 -9.13
N PRO A 65 -20.19 8.54 -9.53
CA PRO A 65 -19.35 9.27 -8.59
C PRO A 65 -20.14 10.24 -7.70
N SER A 66 -21.29 10.74 -8.16
CA SER A 66 -22.13 11.67 -7.40
C SER A 66 -22.73 11.03 -6.14
N LEU A 67 -22.88 9.69 -6.11
CA LEU A 67 -23.33 8.94 -4.95
C LEU A 67 -22.29 8.92 -3.82
N PHE A 68 -21.02 9.16 -4.13
CA PHE A 68 -19.91 9.18 -3.18
C PHE A 68 -19.55 10.59 -2.67
N ASP A 69 -20.41 11.58 -2.89
CA ASP A 69 -20.32 12.88 -2.23
C ASP A 69 -20.82 12.84 -0.78
N PHE A 70 -19.88 12.74 0.16
CA PHE A 70 -20.15 12.74 1.60
C PHE A 70 -19.79 14.07 2.26
N SER A 71 -19.63 15.16 1.50
CA SER A 71 -19.17 16.46 2.01
C SER A 71 -20.03 17.00 3.16
N SER A 72 -21.36 16.90 3.06
CA SER A 72 -22.27 17.34 4.13
C SER A 72 -22.09 16.56 5.43
N ALA A 73 -21.91 15.23 5.36
CA ALA A 73 -21.67 14.41 6.55
C ALA A 73 -20.27 14.68 7.13
N ALA A 74 -19.27 14.89 6.27
CA ALA A 74 -17.91 15.26 6.70
C ALA A 74 -17.90 16.59 7.47
N THR A 75 -18.65 17.60 7.01
CA THR A 75 -18.76 18.88 7.71
C THR A 75 -19.34 18.70 9.11
N LEU A 76 -20.39 17.89 9.26
CA LEU A 76 -21.00 17.64 10.57
C LEU A 76 -20.08 16.88 11.52
N TYR A 77 -19.30 15.92 11.04
CA TYR A 77 -18.28 15.29 11.88
C TYR A 77 -17.16 16.26 12.28
N ASN A 78 -16.72 17.14 11.37
CA ASN A 78 -15.75 18.18 11.73
C ASN A 78 -16.32 19.18 12.75
N ASP A 79 -17.59 19.57 12.62
CA ASP A 79 -18.29 20.37 13.64
C ASP A 79 -18.31 19.65 15.00
N ALA A 80 -18.55 18.32 15.01
CA ALA A 80 -18.50 17.53 16.22
C ALA A 80 -17.08 17.55 16.84
N LEU A 81 -16.03 17.40 16.03
CA LEU A 81 -14.64 17.48 16.49
C LEU A 81 -14.23 18.89 16.97
N ALA A 82 -14.86 19.95 16.45
CA ALA A 82 -14.65 21.29 16.95
C ALA A 82 -15.25 21.49 18.35
N LEU A 83 -16.31 20.75 18.69
CA LEU A 83 -16.96 20.76 20.01
C LEU A 83 -16.28 19.79 20.98
N ASP A 84 -15.82 18.65 20.49
CA ASP A 84 -15.11 17.62 21.23
C ASP A 84 -14.08 16.95 20.31
N ALA A 85 -12.83 17.41 20.41
CA ALA A 85 -11.72 16.93 19.60
C ALA A 85 -11.32 15.47 19.87
N SER A 86 -11.91 14.82 20.88
CA SER A 86 -11.68 13.42 21.21
C SER A 86 -12.83 12.49 20.81
N ASN A 87 -13.92 13.05 20.26
CA ASN A 87 -15.15 12.32 19.93
C ASN A 87 -14.89 11.15 18.96
N LYS A 88 -14.97 9.92 19.47
CA LYS A 88 -14.57 8.70 18.74
C LYS A 88 -15.47 8.42 17.54
N ASP A 89 -16.78 8.63 17.67
CA ASP A 89 -17.73 8.47 16.56
C ASP A 89 -17.44 9.42 15.40
N ALA A 90 -17.11 10.69 15.70
CA ALA A 90 -16.75 11.65 14.67
C ALA A 90 -15.43 11.30 13.98
N HIS A 91 -14.43 10.81 14.73
CA HIS A 91 -13.21 10.27 14.14
C HIS A 91 -13.49 9.05 13.26
N PHE A 92 -14.24 8.06 13.75
CA PHE A 92 -14.58 6.86 12.98
C PHE A 92 -15.33 7.23 11.70
N GLY A 93 -16.35 8.09 11.79
CA GLY A 93 -17.12 8.57 10.64
C GLY A 93 -16.27 9.26 9.58
N LEU A 94 -15.35 10.14 9.98
CA LEU A 94 -14.41 10.79 9.05
C LEU A 94 -13.44 9.80 8.39
N ALA A 95 -12.97 8.80 9.15
CA ALA A 95 -12.10 7.77 8.59
C ALA A 95 -12.76 7.00 7.45
N ILE A 96 -14.04 6.63 7.63
CA ILE A 96 -14.83 5.94 6.60
C ILE A 96 -15.09 6.88 5.42
N ILE A 97 -15.52 8.12 5.68
CA ILE A 97 -15.81 9.10 4.62
C ILE A 97 -14.58 9.38 3.75
N ASP A 98 -13.39 9.53 4.34
CA ASP A 98 -12.19 9.82 3.57
C ASP A 98 -11.89 8.71 2.55
N VAL A 99 -12.04 7.44 2.94
CA VAL A 99 -11.88 6.30 2.02
C VAL A 99 -12.99 6.26 0.98
N LEU A 100 -14.25 6.43 1.39
CA LEU A 100 -15.38 6.42 0.46
C LEU A 100 -15.33 7.57 -0.56
N SER A 101 -14.80 8.73 -0.16
CA SER A 101 -14.67 9.90 -1.03
C SER A 101 -13.73 9.69 -2.22
N LEU A 102 -12.81 8.71 -2.13
CA LEU A 102 -11.93 8.34 -3.25
C LEU A 102 -12.72 7.85 -4.45
N PHE A 103 -13.84 7.15 -4.21
CA PHE A 103 -14.74 6.65 -5.26
C PHE A 103 -15.60 7.75 -5.87
N GLY A 104 -15.71 8.91 -5.21
CA GLY A 104 -16.35 10.10 -5.77
C GLY A 104 -15.43 10.94 -6.65
N ASN A 105 -14.12 10.66 -6.66
CA ASN A 105 -13.16 11.42 -7.43
C ASN A 105 -13.12 10.94 -8.90
N PRO A 106 -13.44 11.80 -9.89
CA PRO A 106 -13.44 11.42 -11.31
C PRO A 106 -12.07 10.96 -11.84
N GLN A 107 -10.98 11.50 -11.29
CA GLN A 107 -9.63 11.09 -11.69
C GLN A 107 -9.36 9.66 -11.25
N ILE A 108 -9.76 9.29 -10.03
CA ILE A 108 -9.57 7.93 -9.48
C ILE A 108 -10.49 6.94 -10.17
N THR A 109 -11.78 7.25 -10.34
CA THR A 109 -12.71 6.36 -11.04
C THR A 109 -12.33 6.17 -12.51
N GLY A 110 -11.75 7.18 -13.16
CA GLY A 110 -11.15 7.07 -14.49
C GLY A 110 -9.93 6.15 -14.56
N LEU A 111 -9.21 5.94 -13.45
CA LEU A 111 -8.12 4.96 -13.32
C LEU A 111 -8.67 3.55 -13.09
N LEU A 112 -9.59 3.40 -12.13
CA LEU A 112 -10.23 2.12 -11.79
C LEU A 112 -11.06 1.54 -12.95
N GLY A 113 -11.61 2.40 -13.81
CA GLY A 113 -12.39 1.99 -14.97
C GLY A 113 -11.56 1.50 -16.17
N LYS A 114 -10.23 1.67 -16.15
CA LYS A 114 -9.35 1.35 -17.29
C LYS A 114 -8.50 0.10 -17.10
N GLU A 115 -8.22 -0.31 -15.86
CA GLU A 115 -7.52 -1.55 -15.54
C GLU A 115 -8.02 -2.11 -14.20
N GLU A 116 -8.03 -3.44 -14.06
CA GLU A 116 -8.35 -4.12 -12.81
C GLU A 116 -7.33 -3.72 -11.74
N VAL A 117 -7.69 -2.79 -10.85
CA VAL A 117 -7.00 -2.65 -9.56
C VAL A 117 -7.37 -3.85 -8.71
N ALA A 118 -6.68 -4.95 -8.96
CA ALA A 118 -6.80 -6.18 -8.22
C ALA A 118 -6.09 -6.00 -6.87
N LEU A 119 -6.83 -5.53 -5.86
CA LEU A 119 -6.62 -6.00 -4.49
C LEU A 119 -7.11 -7.45 -4.45
N SER A 120 -6.41 -8.35 -5.14
CA SER A 120 -6.84 -9.74 -5.22
C SER A 120 -6.65 -10.43 -3.86
N PRO A 121 -7.39 -11.52 -3.61
CA PRO A 121 -7.08 -12.45 -2.53
C PRO A 121 -5.62 -12.90 -2.54
N ASP A 122 -4.91 -12.87 -3.68
CA ASP A 122 -3.47 -13.14 -3.75
C ASP A 122 -2.62 -12.01 -3.16
N VAL A 123 -3.03 -10.74 -3.25
CA VAL A 123 -2.38 -9.63 -2.53
C VAL A 123 -2.55 -9.80 -1.02
N LEU A 124 -3.74 -10.17 -0.56
CA LEU A 124 -4.02 -10.43 0.87
C LEU A 124 -3.34 -11.73 1.38
N ARG A 125 -3.30 -12.80 0.57
CA ARG A 125 -2.55 -14.04 0.86
C ARG A 125 -1.03 -13.83 0.82
N SER A 126 -0.56 -12.97 -0.07
CA SER A 126 0.86 -12.58 -0.15
C SER A 126 1.29 -11.71 1.03
N PHE A 127 0.36 -10.96 1.61
CA PHE A 127 0.56 -10.18 2.82
C PHE A 127 0.51 -11.03 4.10
N ALA A 128 -0.35 -12.05 4.13
CA ALA A 128 -0.46 -13.01 5.22
C ALA A 128 0.76 -13.94 5.35
N GLY A 129 1.70 -13.93 4.39
CA GLY A 129 3.01 -14.56 4.53
C GLY A 129 2.95 -15.99 5.06
N LEU A 130 1.95 -16.79 4.65
CA LEU A 130 1.73 -18.16 5.11
C LEU A 130 2.82 -19.08 4.57
N SER A 131 3.99 -18.97 5.19
CA SER A 131 5.10 -19.89 5.11
C SER A 131 5.55 -20.11 6.55
N THR A 132 5.39 -21.34 7.03
CA THR A 132 5.50 -21.82 8.41
C THR A 132 6.93 -21.82 9.00
N SER A 133 7.83 -20.94 8.53
CA SER A 133 9.17 -20.80 9.11
C SER A 133 9.69 -19.37 8.98
N THR A 134 10.47 -18.91 9.96
CA THR A 134 11.14 -17.59 9.95
C THR A 134 11.99 -17.40 8.69
N ALA A 135 12.71 -18.44 8.28
CA ALA A 135 13.45 -18.47 7.01
C ALA A 135 12.51 -18.30 5.82
N GLY A 136 11.34 -18.94 5.85
CA GLY A 136 10.31 -18.85 4.82
C GLY A 136 9.54 -17.52 4.79
N VAL A 137 9.37 -16.81 5.90
CA VAL A 137 8.85 -15.43 5.94
C VAL A 137 9.87 -14.45 5.35
N LEU A 138 11.16 -14.70 5.55
CA LEU A 138 12.28 -13.90 5.02
C LEU A 138 12.62 -14.21 3.57
N THR A 139 12.56 -15.47 3.13
CA THR A 139 12.61 -15.80 1.69
C THR A 139 11.33 -15.34 1.04
N SER A 140 10.14 -15.52 1.60
CA SER A 140 8.94 -15.00 0.93
C SER A 140 8.83 -13.48 1.01
N TYR A 141 9.27 -12.78 2.07
CA TYR A 141 9.36 -11.31 2.10
C TYR A 141 10.55 -10.78 1.32
N GLY A 142 11.70 -11.45 1.30
CA GLY A 142 12.90 -11.10 0.54
C GLY A 142 12.80 -11.44 -0.94
N GLU A 143 12.10 -12.51 -1.32
CA GLU A 143 11.63 -12.85 -2.66
C GLU A 143 10.41 -12.02 -3.03
N ARG A 144 9.61 -11.48 -2.09
CA ARG A 144 8.57 -10.47 -2.36
C ARG A 144 9.13 -9.07 -2.43
N LEU A 145 10.18 -8.72 -1.69
CA LEU A 145 10.87 -7.44 -1.81
C LEU A 145 11.77 -7.52 -3.02
N ALA A 146 12.47 -8.62 -3.28
CA ALA A 146 13.12 -8.89 -4.55
C ALA A 146 12.06 -8.93 -5.64
N SER A 147 11.06 -9.80 -5.71
CA SER A 147 9.97 -9.72 -6.72
C SER A 147 9.07 -8.47 -6.63
N ARG A 148 9.30 -7.53 -5.71
CA ARG A 148 8.74 -6.17 -5.75
C ARG A 148 9.79 -5.13 -6.20
N PHE A 149 11.08 -5.32 -5.96
CA PHE A 149 12.20 -4.48 -6.45
C PHE A 149 12.85 -4.99 -7.73
N THR A 150 12.51 -6.20 -8.13
CA THR A 150 12.82 -6.93 -9.34
C THR A 150 11.51 -7.34 -10.00
N GLY A 151 10.36 -7.35 -9.33
CA GLY A 151 9.05 -7.57 -9.99
C GLY A 151 8.05 -6.39 -9.90
N LEU A 152 8.14 -5.39 -9.02
CA LEU A 152 7.62 -4.04 -9.39
C LEU A 152 8.62 -3.36 -10.35
N PHE A 153 9.90 -3.76 -10.32
CA PHE A 153 10.93 -3.25 -11.22
C PHE A 153 11.20 -4.12 -12.46
N GLN A 154 10.67 -5.34 -12.59
CA GLN A 154 10.57 -6.05 -13.89
C GLN A 154 9.14 -6.42 -14.24
N GLN A 155 8.24 -6.73 -13.32
CA GLN A 155 6.85 -7.07 -13.66
C GLN A 155 5.96 -5.83 -13.73
N ARG A 156 6.15 -4.79 -12.90
CA ARG A 156 5.53 -3.47 -13.10
C ARG A 156 6.34 -2.53 -13.97
N ILE A 157 7.62 -2.78 -14.18
CA ILE A 157 8.31 -2.30 -15.37
C ILE A 157 7.75 -3.03 -16.59
N SER A 158 7.64 -4.34 -16.70
CA SER A 158 6.98 -4.96 -17.88
C SER A 158 5.45 -4.76 -17.98
N LEU A 159 4.75 -4.39 -16.90
CA LEU A 159 3.33 -3.99 -16.93
C LEU A 159 3.13 -2.46 -17.12
N MET A 160 4.07 -1.59 -16.70
CA MET A 160 4.04 -0.12 -16.95
C MET A 160 4.96 0.35 -18.10
N LEU A 161 5.87 -0.51 -18.58
CA LEU A 161 6.77 -0.38 -19.74
C LEU A 161 6.39 -1.35 -20.85
N GLY A 162 5.21 -1.97 -20.72
CA GLY A 162 4.52 -2.58 -21.84
C GLY A 162 5.02 -3.98 -22.21
N LYS A 163 4.17 -4.97 -21.94
CA LYS A 163 3.74 -5.82 -23.04
C LYS A 163 3.27 -4.90 -24.17
N GLY A 164 4.19 -4.60 -25.08
CA GLY A 164 4.12 -3.64 -26.20
C GLY A 164 2.89 -2.76 -26.25
N SER A 165 2.96 -1.55 -25.68
CA SER A 165 2.02 -0.51 -26.11
C SER A 165 2.46 -0.05 -27.50
N THR A 166 1.90 -0.65 -28.52
CA THR A 166 1.84 -0.02 -29.83
C THR A 166 1.17 1.36 -29.68
N ALA A 167 1.87 2.41 -30.09
CA ALA A 167 1.40 3.78 -30.35
C ALA A 167 1.00 4.68 -29.16
N ALA A 168 1.81 5.72 -28.93
CA ALA A 168 1.50 7.15 -28.74
C ALA A 168 0.27 7.65 -27.93
N THR A 169 -0.52 6.80 -27.26
CA THR A 169 -1.81 7.21 -26.63
C THR A 169 -1.92 6.92 -25.13
N HIS A 170 -0.91 6.32 -24.49
CA HIS A 170 -0.91 6.11 -23.03
C HIS A 170 -0.30 7.30 -22.27
N GLN A 171 -0.91 7.64 -21.13
CA GLN A 171 -0.42 8.68 -20.21
C GLN A 171 0.91 8.22 -19.59
N LEU A 172 1.86 9.14 -19.39
CA LEU A 172 3.12 8.84 -18.70
C LEU A 172 2.86 8.41 -17.25
N PRO A 173 3.73 7.57 -16.64
CA PRO A 173 3.61 7.18 -15.24
C PRO A 173 3.37 8.34 -14.26
N SER A 174 3.97 9.50 -14.49
CA SER A 174 3.79 10.70 -13.67
C SER A 174 2.35 11.19 -13.57
N TYR A 175 1.52 10.95 -14.59
CA TYR A 175 0.08 11.21 -14.51
C TYR A 175 -0.56 10.44 -13.35
N TYR A 176 -0.26 9.15 -13.24
CA TYR A 176 -0.76 8.28 -12.18
C TYR A 176 -0.13 8.62 -10.83
N GLN A 177 1.18 8.87 -10.81
CA GLN A 177 1.88 9.28 -9.59
C GLN A 177 1.29 10.58 -9.00
N ASN A 178 0.95 11.55 -9.85
CA ASN A 178 0.31 12.79 -9.41
C ASN A 178 -1.07 12.55 -8.80
N ILE A 179 -1.89 11.65 -9.37
CA ILE A 179 -3.20 11.29 -8.79
C ILE A 179 -3.03 10.60 -7.43
N ILE A 180 -2.10 9.64 -7.33
CA ILE A 180 -1.81 8.97 -6.06
C ILE A 180 -1.36 9.98 -5.00
N GLU A 181 -0.42 10.86 -5.35
CA GLU A 181 0.16 11.84 -4.45
C GLU A 181 -0.83 12.90 -3.96
N THR A 182 -1.70 13.38 -4.86
CA THR A 182 -2.58 14.53 -4.57
C THR A 182 -3.99 14.15 -4.15
N ALA A 183 -4.51 13.00 -4.61
CA ALA A 183 -5.89 12.59 -4.35
C ALA A 183 -6.00 11.40 -3.39
N ILE A 184 -5.10 10.41 -3.51
CA ILE A 184 -5.22 9.14 -2.76
C ILE A 184 -4.52 9.24 -1.40
N LEU A 185 -3.20 9.49 -1.39
CA LEU A 185 -2.39 9.45 -0.16
C LEU A 185 -2.90 10.39 0.95
N PRO A 186 -3.33 11.64 0.68
CA PRO A 186 -3.84 12.52 1.73
C PRO A 186 -5.08 11.98 2.43
N LYS A 187 -6.01 11.40 1.68
CA LYS A 187 -7.26 10.82 2.21
C LYS A 187 -7.00 9.57 3.04
N LEU A 188 -6.15 8.66 2.54
CA LEU A 188 -5.80 7.47 3.29
C LEU A 188 -5.03 7.79 4.58
N THR A 189 -4.10 8.76 4.51
CA THR A 189 -3.36 9.22 5.69
C THR A 189 -4.29 9.86 6.73
N SER A 190 -5.22 10.70 6.29
CA SER A 190 -6.26 11.26 7.15
C SER A 190 -7.08 10.18 7.84
N SER A 191 -7.55 9.19 7.09
CA SER A 191 -8.30 8.04 7.62
C SER A 191 -7.49 7.25 8.68
N ILE A 192 -6.21 6.94 8.41
CA ILE A 192 -5.32 6.28 9.37
C ILE A 192 -5.18 7.08 10.67
N ASN A 193 -5.06 8.41 10.58
CA ASN A 193 -4.95 9.29 11.75
C ASN A 193 -6.22 9.25 12.60
N HIS A 194 -7.39 9.33 11.97
CA HIS A 194 -8.68 9.21 12.66
C HIS A 194 -8.84 7.84 13.34
N LEU A 195 -8.56 6.73 12.65
CA LEU A 195 -8.64 5.38 13.24
C LEU A 195 -7.65 5.20 14.39
N THR A 196 -6.49 5.86 14.33
CA THR A 196 -5.51 5.85 15.43
C THR A 196 -6.04 6.51 16.69
N ILE A 197 -6.86 7.55 16.56
CA ILE A 197 -7.53 8.19 17.70
C ILE A 197 -8.65 7.29 18.23
N VAL A 198 -9.42 6.64 17.34
CA VAL A 198 -10.46 5.68 17.75
C VAL A 198 -9.87 4.56 18.62
N LEU A 199 -8.78 3.94 18.17
CA LEU A 199 -8.09 2.85 18.87
C LEU A 199 -7.39 3.23 20.19
N GLN A 200 -7.47 4.50 20.62
CA GLN A 200 -7.05 4.89 21.97
C GLN A 200 -8.07 4.45 23.03
N ASP A 201 -9.30 4.16 22.62
CA ASP A 201 -10.33 3.58 23.46
C ASP A 201 -10.55 2.11 23.05
N PRO A 202 -10.11 1.14 23.87
CA PRO A 202 -10.27 -0.28 23.56
C PRO A 202 -11.72 -0.77 23.71
N ALA A 203 -12.61 -0.01 24.36
CA ALA A 203 -14.02 -0.34 24.51
C ALA A 203 -14.87 0.18 23.34
N TYR A 204 -14.34 1.12 22.55
CA TYR A 204 -15.09 1.69 21.43
C TYR A 204 -15.57 0.60 20.46
N ALA A 205 -16.86 0.65 20.16
CA ALA A 205 -17.47 -0.20 19.15
C ALA A 205 -18.54 0.56 18.39
N PHE A 206 -18.46 0.51 17.06
CA PHE A 206 -19.51 1.03 16.20
C PHE A 206 -20.54 -0.07 15.91
N LEU A 207 -21.80 0.20 16.20
CA LEU A 207 -22.88 -0.77 16.07
C LEU A 207 -23.67 -0.55 14.77
N ILE A 208 -23.66 -1.54 13.89
CA ILE A 208 -24.53 -1.58 12.71
C ILE A 208 -25.83 -2.25 13.10
N THR A 209 -26.87 -1.45 13.30
CA THR A 209 -28.19 -1.93 13.71
C THR A 209 -29.02 -2.43 12.53
N PRO A 210 -30.04 -3.27 12.77
CA PRO A 210 -31.02 -3.68 11.74
C PRO A 210 -31.59 -2.49 10.95
N THR A 211 -31.90 -1.39 11.61
CA THR A 211 -32.42 -0.17 10.98
C THR A 211 -31.44 0.41 9.96
N MET A 212 -30.14 0.39 10.26
CA MET A 212 -29.07 0.86 9.35
C MET A 212 -28.90 -0.04 8.12
N THR A 213 -29.34 -1.30 8.19
CA THR A 213 -29.36 -2.22 7.04
C THR A 213 -30.67 -2.17 6.26
N GLY A 214 -31.58 -1.23 6.58
CA GLY A 214 -32.92 -1.18 6.00
C GLY A 214 -33.79 -2.37 6.39
N GLY A 215 -33.46 -3.06 7.50
CA GLY A 215 -34.15 -4.27 7.96
C GLY A 215 -33.72 -5.56 7.25
N ASN A 216 -32.67 -5.53 6.41
CA ASN A 216 -32.15 -6.71 5.72
C ASN A 216 -31.51 -7.74 6.67
N THR A 217 -31.11 -7.30 7.87
CA THR A 217 -30.56 -8.15 8.92
C THR A 217 -31.37 -8.00 10.19
N THR A 218 -31.50 -9.07 10.97
CA THR A 218 -32.14 -9.05 12.31
C THR A 218 -31.15 -8.86 13.44
N GLU A 219 -29.85 -8.95 13.11
CA GLU A 219 -28.75 -8.90 14.06
C GLU A 219 -28.13 -7.50 14.09
N THR A 220 -27.50 -7.16 15.22
CA THR A 220 -26.67 -5.96 15.33
C THR A 220 -25.23 -6.39 15.19
N TYR A 221 -24.55 -5.90 14.15
CA TYR A 221 -23.13 -6.18 13.96
C TYR A 221 -22.27 -5.17 14.71
N ARG A 222 -21.14 -5.64 15.22
CA ARG A 222 -20.17 -4.83 15.94
C ARG A 222 -18.92 -4.63 15.05
N ILE A 223 -18.49 -3.39 14.91
CA ILE A 223 -17.15 -3.03 14.42
C ILE A 223 -16.38 -2.56 15.64
N ASP A 224 -15.42 -3.33 16.10
CA ASP A 224 -14.64 -2.98 17.28
C ASP A 224 -13.14 -2.86 16.97
N ALA A 225 -12.31 -2.87 18.01
CA ALA A 225 -10.87 -2.78 17.87
C ALA A 225 -10.31 -3.81 16.88
N THR A 226 -10.85 -5.03 16.79
CA THR A 226 -10.40 -6.06 15.84
C THR A 226 -10.52 -5.57 14.40
N GLU A 227 -11.72 -5.16 13.96
CA GLU A 227 -11.93 -4.66 12.60
C GLU A 227 -11.21 -3.33 12.35
N ILE A 228 -11.19 -2.43 13.34
CA ILE A 228 -10.59 -1.10 13.19
C ILE A 228 -9.07 -1.23 13.02
N TYR A 229 -8.41 -2.10 13.79
CA TYR A 229 -7.00 -2.42 13.59
C TYR A 229 -6.74 -3.02 12.21
N LEU A 230 -7.53 -4.00 11.78
CA LEU A 230 -7.36 -4.63 10.47
C LEU A 230 -7.52 -3.62 9.34
N PHE A 231 -8.57 -2.81 9.40
CA PHE A 231 -8.82 -1.76 8.42
C PHE A 231 -7.67 -0.76 8.36
N ARG A 232 -7.23 -0.25 9.51
CA ARG A 232 -6.07 0.66 9.57
C ARG A 232 -4.83 0.01 8.97
N GLY A 233 -4.58 -1.27 9.24
CA GLY A 233 -3.46 -2.02 8.69
C GLY A 233 -3.48 -2.09 7.16
N LEU A 234 -4.66 -2.32 6.56
CA LEU A 234 -4.84 -2.31 5.11
C LEU A 234 -4.59 -0.92 4.51
N LEU A 235 -5.10 0.15 5.14
CA LEU A 235 -4.87 1.52 4.67
C LEU A 235 -3.38 1.88 4.73
N GLN A 236 -2.71 1.54 5.82
CA GLN A 236 -1.28 1.76 6.00
C GLN A 236 -0.48 1.03 4.92
N PHE A 237 -0.84 -0.21 4.59
CA PHE A 237 -0.19 -0.94 3.51
C PHE A 237 -0.32 -0.21 2.15
N VAL A 238 -1.52 0.28 1.81
CA VAL A 238 -1.74 1.03 0.57
C VAL A 238 -0.97 2.36 0.56
N VAL A 239 -0.92 3.07 1.69
CA VAL A 239 -0.11 4.29 1.83
C VAL A 239 1.37 3.99 1.67
N ALA A 240 1.85 2.85 2.17
CA ALA A 240 3.24 2.45 2.06
C ALA A 240 3.65 2.20 0.60
N ASP A 241 2.89 1.37 -0.11
CA ASP A 241 3.10 1.08 -1.52
C ASP A 241 2.98 2.36 -2.39
N GLY A 242 1.94 3.16 -2.15
CA GLY A 242 1.73 4.42 -2.87
C GLY A 242 2.86 5.43 -2.64
N SER A 243 3.37 5.54 -1.41
CA SER A 243 4.48 6.44 -1.09
C SER A 243 5.78 5.99 -1.77
N ALA A 244 6.11 4.70 -1.73
CA ALA A 244 7.27 4.17 -2.43
C ALA A 244 7.16 4.38 -3.96
N PHE A 245 5.97 4.19 -4.53
CA PHE A 245 5.73 4.38 -5.96
C PHE A 245 5.91 5.83 -6.42
N VAL A 246 5.46 6.81 -5.64
CA VAL A 246 5.59 8.24 -5.99
C VAL A 246 6.92 8.86 -5.59
N ALA A 247 7.81 8.10 -4.93
CA ALA A 247 9.10 8.61 -4.48
C ALA A 247 10.06 8.94 -5.63
N TYR A 248 10.00 8.17 -6.72
CA TYR A 248 10.93 8.27 -7.86
C TYR A 248 10.23 8.68 -9.13
N ASN A 249 10.92 9.40 -10.02
CA ASN A 249 10.41 9.67 -11.35
C ASN A 249 10.70 8.47 -12.25
N ILE A 250 9.64 7.83 -12.71
CA ILE A 250 9.70 6.66 -13.57
C ILE A 250 9.14 6.96 -14.97
N ASP A 251 9.04 8.25 -15.33
CA ASP A 251 8.65 8.65 -16.68
C ASP A 251 9.66 8.16 -17.70
N TYR A 252 9.19 7.27 -18.56
CA TYR A 252 9.95 6.70 -19.65
C TYR A 252 9.04 6.51 -20.85
N ASN A 253 9.44 7.07 -21.99
CA ASN A 253 8.72 6.92 -23.24
C ASN A 253 9.58 6.16 -24.24
N PRO A 254 9.39 4.83 -24.37
CA PRO A 254 10.18 4.04 -25.30
C PRO A 254 9.88 4.34 -26.77
N GLY A 255 8.77 5.02 -27.08
CA GLY A 255 8.41 5.39 -28.45
C GLY A 255 9.10 6.63 -29.00
N ASP A 256 9.90 7.32 -28.17
CA ASP A 256 10.63 8.54 -28.53
C ASP A 256 12.12 8.33 -28.29
N SER A 257 12.92 8.28 -29.37
CA SER A 257 14.37 8.05 -29.29
C SER A 257 15.09 9.15 -28.52
N ALA A 258 14.66 10.41 -28.65
CA ALA A 258 15.21 11.52 -27.88
C ALA A 258 14.81 11.38 -26.41
N GLY A 259 13.56 10.99 -26.15
CA GLY A 259 13.05 10.67 -24.82
C GLY A 259 13.87 9.58 -24.12
N VAL A 260 14.14 8.46 -24.78
CA VAL A 260 14.98 7.37 -24.28
C VAL A 260 16.40 7.85 -23.99
N TYR A 261 17.03 8.56 -24.93
CA TYR A 261 18.38 9.10 -24.76
C TYR A 261 18.47 10.01 -23.54
N GLN A 262 17.51 10.93 -23.37
CA GLN A 262 17.47 11.87 -22.25
C GLN A 262 17.18 11.16 -20.93
N ALA A 263 16.26 10.20 -20.89
CA ALA A 263 15.94 9.45 -19.68
C ALA A 263 17.18 8.73 -19.11
N TRP A 264 18.00 8.13 -19.96
CA TRP A 264 19.18 7.40 -19.51
C TRP A 264 20.40 8.27 -19.24
N GLN A 265 20.39 9.57 -19.55
CA GLN A 265 21.50 10.45 -19.16
C GLN A 265 21.72 10.39 -17.64
N PRO A 266 22.97 10.30 -17.15
CA PRO A 266 23.27 10.22 -15.73
C PRO A 266 22.65 11.35 -14.89
N SER A 267 22.57 12.55 -15.46
CA SER A 267 22.02 13.75 -14.82
C SER A 267 20.51 13.92 -14.94
N SER A 268 19.81 13.07 -15.70
CA SER A 268 18.36 13.25 -15.92
C SER A 268 17.54 12.84 -14.69
N GLY A 269 16.29 13.30 -14.65
CA GLY A 269 15.36 13.00 -13.57
C GLY A 269 14.83 11.56 -13.54
N PHE A 270 14.94 10.78 -14.61
CA PHE A 270 14.47 9.38 -14.60
C PHE A 270 15.26 8.53 -13.59
N LEU A 271 14.57 7.73 -12.78
CA LEU A 271 15.09 6.99 -11.61
C LEU A 271 15.70 7.85 -10.49
N ALA A 272 15.51 9.18 -10.54
CA ALA A 272 15.82 10.09 -9.45
C ALA A 272 14.58 10.38 -8.60
N PHE A 273 14.78 10.86 -7.38
CA PHE A 273 13.68 11.30 -6.54
C PHE A 273 12.85 12.38 -7.23
N ARG A 274 11.53 12.26 -7.05
CA ARG A 274 10.59 13.37 -7.23
C ARG A 274 10.71 14.34 -6.06
N THR A 275 10.04 15.49 -6.16
CA THR A 275 9.90 16.42 -5.03
C THR A 275 9.35 15.68 -3.82
N GLY A 276 10.08 15.74 -2.69
CA GLY A 276 9.70 15.02 -1.47
C GLY A 276 9.99 13.51 -1.48
N GLY A 277 10.63 12.96 -2.52
CA GLY A 277 10.86 11.52 -2.67
C GLY A 277 11.55 10.83 -1.49
N SER A 278 12.55 11.51 -0.88
CA SER A 278 13.19 11.01 0.34
C SER A 278 12.21 10.87 1.51
N GLN A 279 11.31 11.85 1.70
CA GLN A 279 10.28 11.76 2.73
C GLN A 279 9.28 10.65 2.41
N ARG A 280 8.90 10.47 1.13
CA ARG A 280 8.02 9.39 0.70
C ARG A 280 8.56 8.00 1.00
N MET A 281 9.87 7.79 0.89
CA MET A 281 10.49 6.52 1.29
C MET A 281 10.40 6.30 2.81
N LYS A 282 10.57 7.34 3.62
CA LYS A 282 10.38 7.27 5.09
C LYS A 282 8.93 7.02 5.47
N ASP A 283 7.99 7.66 4.77
CA ASP A 283 6.56 7.44 4.94
C ASP A 283 6.21 5.99 4.60
N ALA A 284 6.82 5.42 3.54
CA ALA A 284 6.64 4.02 3.17
C ALA A 284 7.07 3.06 4.27
N LEU A 285 8.27 3.25 4.83
CA LEU A 285 8.75 2.45 5.97
C LEU A 285 7.81 2.56 7.17
N THR A 286 7.45 3.79 7.55
CA THR A 286 6.58 4.06 8.69
C THR A 286 5.26 3.32 8.55
N ASN A 287 4.67 3.35 7.36
CA ASN A 287 3.39 2.71 7.10
C ASN A 287 3.50 1.18 6.92
N PHE A 288 4.60 0.61 6.41
CA PHE A 288 4.79 -0.84 6.43
C PHE A 288 4.89 -1.39 7.86
N VAL A 289 5.68 -0.73 8.72
CA VAL A 289 5.78 -1.10 10.14
C VAL A 289 4.45 -0.87 10.85
N GLY A 290 3.76 0.22 10.53
CA GLY A 290 2.42 0.53 11.02
C GLY A 290 1.42 -0.56 10.66
N ALA A 291 1.41 -1.01 9.40
CA ALA A 291 0.52 -2.05 8.91
C ALA A 291 0.72 -3.36 9.68
N ALA A 292 1.97 -3.82 9.81
CA ALA A 292 2.31 -5.01 10.58
C ALA A 292 1.85 -4.90 12.05
N THR A 293 2.08 -3.74 12.67
CA THR A 293 1.65 -3.45 14.04
C THR A 293 0.12 -3.49 14.18
N SER A 294 -0.61 -2.92 13.23
CA SER A 294 -2.07 -2.90 13.24
C SER A 294 -2.66 -4.30 13.09
N ILE A 295 -2.14 -5.14 12.19
CA ILE A 295 -2.64 -6.52 12.04
C ILE A 295 -2.35 -7.36 13.27
N GLN A 296 -1.16 -7.19 13.88
CA GLN A 296 -0.88 -7.82 15.17
C GLN A 296 -1.87 -7.35 16.23
N GLY A 297 -2.21 -6.05 16.26
CA GLY A 297 -3.25 -5.50 17.14
C GLY A 297 -4.61 -6.17 16.91
N SER A 298 -5.01 -6.33 15.66
CA SER A 298 -6.25 -7.02 15.27
C SER A 298 -6.28 -8.47 15.75
N LEU A 299 -5.25 -9.26 15.42
CA LEU A 299 -5.18 -10.67 15.82
C LEU A 299 -5.09 -10.84 17.34
N THR A 300 -4.35 -9.95 18.01
CA THR A 300 -4.23 -9.97 19.48
C THR A 300 -5.56 -9.62 20.13
N ASN A 301 -6.30 -8.65 19.60
CA ASN A 301 -7.63 -8.30 20.10
C ASN A 301 -8.61 -9.45 19.88
N LEU A 302 -8.71 -9.98 18.66
CA LEU A 302 -9.57 -11.11 18.29
C LEU A 302 -9.37 -12.35 19.18
N MET A 303 -8.12 -12.71 19.49
CA MET A 303 -7.83 -13.86 20.36
C MET A 303 -8.21 -13.64 21.83
N ASN A 304 -8.30 -12.39 22.27
CA ASN A 304 -8.56 -12.02 23.66
C ASN A 304 -9.91 -11.30 23.83
N GLU A 305 -10.74 -11.27 22.79
CA GLU A 305 -11.98 -10.53 22.79
C GLU A 305 -12.94 -11.10 23.83
N PRO A 306 -13.50 -10.28 24.73
CA PRO A 306 -14.49 -10.75 25.68
C PRO A 306 -15.79 -11.11 24.94
N ALA A 307 -16.51 -12.10 25.48
CA ALA A 307 -17.84 -12.42 24.97
C ALA A 307 -18.75 -11.18 25.04
N ASN A 308 -19.44 -10.88 23.94
CA ASN A 308 -20.28 -9.70 23.80
C ASN A 308 -21.68 -10.07 23.23
N PRO A 309 -22.69 -9.19 23.38
CA PRO A 309 -24.03 -9.41 22.84
C PRO A 309 -24.16 -9.61 21.35
N GLN A 310 -23.34 -8.82 20.66
CA GLN A 310 -23.53 -8.44 19.29
C GLN A 310 -22.92 -9.50 18.41
N THR A 311 -23.16 -9.38 17.12
CA THR A 311 -22.56 -10.27 16.14
C THR A 311 -21.25 -9.66 15.70
N ASP A 312 -20.15 -10.33 16.03
CA ASP A 312 -18.83 -9.93 15.55
C ASP A 312 -18.74 -10.18 14.05
N ILE A 313 -18.17 -9.20 13.34
CA ILE A 313 -17.96 -9.32 11.90
C ILE A 313 -16.90 -10.40 11.65
N ILE A 314 -15.82 -10.38 12.42
CA ILE A 314 -14.76 -11.38 12.41
C ILE A 314 -14.87 -12.24 13.66
N ASN A 315 -15.19 -13.54 13.48
CA ASN A 315 -15.36 -14.46 14.60
C ASN A 315 -14.05 -15.21 14.89
N TYR A 316 -13.72 -15.39 16.18
CA TYR A 316 -12.59 -16.21 16.59
C TYR A 316 -12.99 -17.67 16.80
N ASN A 317 -12.27 -18.58 16.13
CA ASN A 317 -12.27 -19.99 16.48
C ASN A 317 -10.97 -20.34 17.24
N PRO A 318 -11.04 -20.85 18.48
CA PRO A 318 -9.86 -21.21 19.26
C PRO A 318 -8.88 -22.18 18.57
N SER A 319 -9.34 -22.97 17.58
CA SER A 319 -8.45 -23.81 16.77
C SER A 319 -7.46 -23.01 15.91
N ASP A 320 -7.77 -21.75 15.61
CA ASP A 320 -6.98 -20.89 14.73
C ASP A 320 -5.86 -20.15 15.49
N GLY A 321 -5.90 -20.17 16.84
CA GLY A 321 -4.92 -19.52 17.71
C GLY A 321 -3.46 -19.83 17.36
N PRO A 322 -3.05 -21.11 17.14
CA PRO A 322 -1.69 -21.43 16.71
C PRO A 322 -1.29 -20.75 15.39
N VAL A 323 -2.20 -20.69 14.41
CA VAL A 323 -1.96 -20.04 13.11
C VAL A 323 -1.81 -18.53 13.28
N PHE A 324 -2.63 -17.91 14.12
CA PHE A 324 -2.52 -16.48 14.41
C PHE A 324 -1.20 -16.13 15.10
N MET A 325 -0.72 -16.97 16.02
CA MET A 325 0.59 -16.79 16.66
C MET A 325 1.75 -16.93 15.67
N GLU A 326 1.66 -17.83 14.68
CA GLU A 326 2.63 -17.90 13.59
C GLU A 326 2.65 -16.61 12.75
N ILE A 327 1.47 -16.07 12.41
CA ILE A 327 1.35 -14.79 11.69
C ILE A 327 1.94 -13.63 12.52
N ILE A 328 1.64 -13.56 13.82
CA ILE A 328 2.21 -12.54 14.71
C ILE A 328 3.74 -12.63 14.74
N SER A 329 4.30 -13.83 14.84
CA SER A 329 5.75 -14.05 14.81
C SER A 329 6.38 -13.67 13.46
N ALA A 330 5.67 -13.90 12.36
CA ALA A 330 6.10 -13.48 11.02
C ALA A 330 6.13 -11.94 10.92
N LEU A 331 5.11 -11.27 11.44
CA LEU A 331 5.04 -9.81 11.47
C LEU A 331 6.12 -9.18 12.38
N ASP A 332 6.49 -9.83 13.50
CA ASP A 332 7.62 -9.40 14.32
C ASP A 332 8.96 -9.52 13.58
N SER A 333 9.13 -10.60 12.83
CA SER A 333 10.32 -10.80 11.99
C SER A 333 10.40 -9.74 10.91
N LEU A 334 9.28 -9.42 10.25
CA LEU A 334 9.18 -8.34 9.28
C LEU A 334 9.59 -6.99 9.88
N LYS A 335 9.01 -6.60 11.03
CA LYS A 335 9.36 -5.35 11.72
C LYS A 335 10.85 -5.28 12.07
N LYS A 336 11.45 -6.40 12.50
CA LYS A 336 12.89 -6.48 12.80
C LYS A 336 13.77 -6.24 11.58
N VAL A 337 13.38 -6.77 10.42
CA VAL A 337 14.10 -6.58 9.16
C VAL A 337 13.97 -5.14 8.67
N LEU A 338 12.81 -4.53 8.86
CA LEU A 338 12.55 -3.13 8.51
C LEU A 338 13.23 -2.12 9.45
N SER A 339 13.57 -2.52 10.67
CA SER A 339 14.16 -1.63 11.68
C SER A 339 15.70 -1.62 11.68
N GLY A 340 16.37 -2.52 10.97
CA GLY A 340 17.84 -2.51 10.90
C GLY A 340 18.44 -3.56 9.98
N ALA A 341 19.75 -3.80 10.17
CA ALA A 341 20.47 -4.82 9.42
C ALA A 341 20.01 -6.23 9.80
N TYR A 342 19.83 -7.07 8.80
CA TYR A 342 19.42 -8.46 8.90
C TYR A 342 20.35 -9.34 8.06
N THR A 343 20.93 -10.36 8.68
CA THR A 343 21.81 -11.33 8.00
C THR A 343 20.99 -12.56 7.60
N LEU A 344 20.94 -12.81 6.29
CA LEU A 344 20.33 -13.98 5.68
C LEU A 344 21.13 -15.26 6.03
N PRO A 345 20.51 -16.45 5.94
CA PRO A 345 21.20 -17.72 6.23
C PRO A 345 22.45 -17.98 5.37
N ASP A 346 22.55 -17.37 4.20
CA ASP A 346 23.71 -17.45 3.28
C ASP A 346 24.84 -16.47 3.64
N GLY A 347 24.67 -15.66 4.69
CA GLY A 347 25.64 -14.68 5.18
C GLY A 347 25.49 -13.28 4.58
N LEU A 348 24.62 -13.06 3.59
CA LEU A 348 24.36 -11.72 3.06
C LEU A 348 23.62 -10.87 4.11
N THR A 349 24.18 -9.71 4.44
CA THR A 349 23.52 -8.75 5.34
C THR A 349 22.83 -7.66 4.52
N ILE A 350 21.54 -7.48 4.76
CA ILE A 350 20.68 -6.48 4.11
C ILE A 350 20.15 -5.55 5.20
N ASN A 351 20.14 -4.25 4.94
CA ASN A 351 19.58 -3.25 5.84
C ASN A 351 18.47 -2.47 5.14
N LEU A 352 17.24 -2.99 5.25
CA LEU A 352 16.07 -2.32 4.65
C LEU A 352 15.76 -0.99 5.35
N ASN A 353 16.20 -0.80 6.59
CA ASN A 353 16.08 0.50 7.24
C ASN A 353 16.85 1.58 6.47
N ALA A 354 18.09 1.28 6.05
CA ALA A 354 18.89 2.19 5.23
C ALA A 354 18.23 2.43 3.86
N PHE A 355 17.68 1.38 3.25
CA PHE A 355 16.96 1.49 1.98
C PHE A 355 15.84 2.53 2.00
N PHE A 356 15.11 2.68 3.11
CA PHE A 356 14.04 3.68 3.22
C PHE A 356 14.51 5.01 3.83
N ASN A 357 15.33 4.98 4.88
CA ASN A 357 15.75 6.19 5.61
C ASN A 357 16.89 6.96 4.93
N ASP A 358 17.77 6.24 4.23
CA ASP A 358 18.88 6.77 3.44
C ASP A 358 18.75 6.36 1.96
N ALA A 359 17.51 6.34 1.49
CA ALA A 359 17.14 5.93 0.15
C ALA A 359 17.98 6.63 -0.94
N ILE A 360 18.36 5.86 -1.96
CA ILE A 360 19.20 6.32 -3.07
C ILE A 360 18.52 7.47 -3.81
N PRO A 361 19.11 8.68 -3.88
CA PRO A 361 18.45 9.81 -4.54
C PRO A 361 18.34 9.67 -6.05
N ASN A 362 19.25 8.93 -6.68
CA ASN A 362 19.23 8.62 -8.10
C ASN A 362 19.98 7.31 -8.33
N TYR A 363 19.27 6.28 -8.77
CA TYR A 363 19.85 4.95 -8.96
C TYR A 363 20.96 4.93 -10.03
N LYS A 364 20.93 5.85 -11.00
CA LYS A 364 21.98 5.96 -12.02
C LYS A 364 23.31 6.43 -11.46
N GLN A 365 23.34 7.02 -10.27
CA GLN A 365 24.58 7.42 -9.58
C GLN A 365 25.22 6.24 -8.84
N MET A 366 24.51 5.12 -8.68
CA MET A 366 25.02 3.94 -7.99
C MET A 366 25.72 2.95 -8.93
N VAL A 367 25.64 3.16 -10.25
CA VAL A 367 26.32 2.33 -11.24
C VAL A 367 27.62 3.00 -11.73
N PRO A 368 28.58 2.23 -12.26
CA PRO A 368 29.80 2.80 -12.82
C PRO A 368 29.51 3.81 -13.94
N PRO A 369 30.38 4.82 -14.16
CA PRO A 369 30.16 5.85 -15.18
C PRO A 369 29.95 5.27 -16.58
N TYR A 370 29.01 5.85 -17.32
CA TYR A 370 28.65 5.41 -18.66
C TYR A 370 28.27 6.58 -19.59
N THR A 371 28.25 6.29 -20.88
CA THR A 371 27.67 7.13 -21.94
C THR A 371 26.46 6.41 -22.54
N VAL A 372 25.56 7.16 -23.17
CA VAL A 372 24.29 6.63 -23.70
C VAL A 372 24.28 6.76 -25.21
N THR A 373 23.86 5.71 -25.89
CA THR A 373 23.36 5.77 -27.27
C THR A 373 21.98 5.10 -27.33
N VAL A 374 21.28 5.27 -28.45
CA VAL A 374 19.93 4.72 -28.63
C VAL A 374 19.86 4.04 -29.98
N GLN A 375 19.17 2.90 -30.03
CA GLN A 375 18.90 2.15 -31.26
C GLN A 375 17.41 1.81 -31.39
N PRO A 376 16.92 1.52 -32.61
CA PRO A 376 15.58 0.93 -32.76
C PRO A 376 15.47 -0.36 -31.94
N GLY A 377 14.39 -0.46 -31.16
CA GLY A 377 14.13 -1.62 -30.31
C GLY A 377 13.61 -2.83 -31.09
N PHE A 378 13.56 -3.98 -30.42
CA PHE A 378 13.04 -5.22 -31.03
C PHE A 378 11.57 -5.12 -31.41
N GLN A 379 10.77 -4.37 -30.62
CA GLN A 379 9.38 -4.10 -30.94
C GLN A 379 9.27 -2.89 -31.88
N PRO A 380 8.54 -3.00 -33.01
CA PRO A 380 8.34 -1.88 -33.92
C PRO A 380 7.79 -0.63 -33.20
N GLY A 381 8.46 0.50 -33.40
CA GLY A 381 8.07 1.77 -32.80
C GLY A 381 8.56 1.99 -31.36
N THR A 382 9.50 1.15 -30.88
CA THR A 382 10.22 1.36 -29.61
C THR A 382 11.71 1.61 -29.86
N TYR A 383 12.40 2.13 -28.85
CA TYR A 383 13.83 2.38 -28.84
C TYR A 383 14.48 1.79 -27.59
N ASP A 384 15.65 1.18 -27.76
CA ASP A 384 16.46 0.64 -26.67
C ASP A 384 17.60 1.61 -26.35
N ALA A 385 17.96 1.72 -25.08
CA ALA A 385 19.15 2.44 -24.66
C ALA A 385 20.36 1.50 -24.61
N ILE A 386 21.52 1.98 -25.05
CA ILE A 386 22.80 1.28 -24.88
C ILE A 386 23.64 2.11 -23.93
N LEU A 387 23.94 1.56 -22.76
CA LEU A 387 24.84 2.19 -21.79
C LEU A 387 26.24 1.65 -22.04
N THR A 388 27.17 2.49 -22.46
CA THR A 388 28.58 2.11 -22.67
C THR A 388 29.40 2.59 -21.49
N TRP A 389 30.01 1.67 -20.73
CA TRP A 389 30.82 2.00 -19.57
C TRP A 389 32.05 2.81 -19.97
N THR A 390 32.41 3.79 -19.16
CA THR A 390 33.68 4.54 -19.34
C THR A 390 34.89 3.65 -19.02
N ALA A 391 34.70 2.62 -18.20
CA ALA A 391 35.72 1.62 -17.89
C ALA A 391 36.08 0.80 -19.12
N SER A 392 37.37 0.64 -19.39
CA SER A 392 37.88 -0.17 -20.51
C SER A 392 38.14 -1.63 -20.14
N THR A 393 38.11 -1.94 -18.84
CA THR A 393 38.37 -3.27 -18.28
C THR A 393 37.47 -3.53 -17.07
N PHE A 394 37.22 -4.80 -16.76
CA PHE A 394 36.46 -5.21 -15.57
C PHE A 394 37.03 -4.65 -14.26
N ASP A 395 38.36 -4.60 -14.13
CA ASP A 395 39.03 -4.08 -12.94
C ASP A 395 38.82 -2.56 -12.75
N GLN A 396 38.59 -1.83 -13.85
CA GLN A 396 38.25 -0.39 -13.82
C GLN A 396 36.76 -0.13 -13.64
N TRP A 397 35.90 -1.14 -13.84
CA TRP A 397 34.45 -1.01 -13.72
C TRP A 397 34.03 -1.06 -12.25
N ILE A 398 34.19 0.06 -11.53
CA ILE A 398 34.03 0.14 -10.08
C ILE A 398 32.72 0.83 -9.72
N PHE A 399 31.94 0.21 -8.82
CA PHE A 399 30.72 0.80 -8.27
C PHE A 399 31.07 1.98 -7.35
N PRO A 400 30.47 3.16 -7.54
CA PRO A 400 30.77 4.35 -6.72
C PRO A 400 30.51 4.14 -5.22
N ASP A 401 29.49 3.36 -4.90
CA ASP A 401 29.15 2.96 -3.53
C ASP A 401 28.62 1.51 -3.53
N PRO A 402 29.49 0.51 -3.32
CA PRO A 402 29.07 -0.89 -3.31
C PRO A 402 28.09 -1.23 -2.17
N THR A 403 28.02 -0.40 -1.14
CA THR A 403 27.06 -0.58 -0.03
C THR A 403 25.65 -0.15 -0.41
N MET A 404 25.49 0.53 -1.55
CA MET A 404 24.21 1.08 -2.01
C MET A 404 23.56 1.95 -0.92
N ARG A 405 24.34 2.90 -0.37
CA ARG A 405 23.98 3.73 0.79
C ARG A 405 23.60 2.92 2.02
N GLY A 406 24.38 1.88 2.30
CA GLY A 406 24.18 1.02 3.46
C GLY A 406 23.04 0.00 3.34
N LEU A 407 22.35 -0.13 2.19
CA LEU A 407 21.43 -1.25 1.93
C LEU A 407 22.16 -2.60 2.08
N PHE A 408 23.43 -2.66 1.70
CA PHE A 408 24.30 -3.82 1.89
C PHE A 408 25.49 -3.44 2.80
N PRO A 409 25.33 -3.48 4.14
CA PRO A 409 26.38 -3.08 5.07
C PRO A 409 27.68 -3.88 4.86
N GLY A 410 28.79 -3.18 4.72
CA GLY A 410 30.12 -3.80 4.52
C GLY A 410 30.34 -4.43 3.15
N MET A 411 29.41 -4.26 2.21
CA MET A 411 29.58 -4.74 0.83
C MET A 411 30.77 -4.05 0.16
N THR A 412 31.61 -4.84 -0.49
CA THR A 412 32.74 -4.37 -1.29
C THR A 412 32.37 -4.40 -2.78
N ASP A 413 33.12 -3.69 -3.62
CA ASP A 413 32.93 -3.70 -5.07
C ASP A 413 33.01 -5.14 -5.63
N THR A 414 34.01 -5.92 -5.18
CA THR A 414 34.16 -7.33 -5.56
C THR A 414 32.94 -8.16 -5.17
N ASN A 415 32.45 -8.02 -3.94
CA ASN A 415 31.32 -8.81 -3.46
C ASN A 415 30.01 -8.40 -4.16
N LEU A 416 29.83 -7.11 -4.48
CA LEU A 416 28.67 -6.63 -5.22
C LEU A 416 28.66 -7.18 -6.66
N LYS A 417 29.81 -7.23 -7.33
CA LYS A 417 29.94 -7.86 -8.65
C LYS A 417 29.56 -9.34 -8.62
N VAL A 418 30.01 -10.06 -7.59
CA VAL A 418 29.61 -11.46 -7.36
C VAL A 418 28.10 -11.57 -7.12
N LEU A 419 27.51 -10.68 -6.31
CA LEU A 419 26.07 -10.64 -6.06
C LEU A 419 25.25 -10.40 -7.34
N LEU A 420 25.78 -9.59 -8.27
CA LEU A 420 25.17 -9.30 -9.57
C LEU A 420 25.48 -10.36 -10.64
N ASP A 421 26.20 -11.43 -10.28
CA ASP A 421 26.66 -12.47 -11.19
C ASP A 421 27.51 -11.93 -12.37
N VAL A 422 28.33 -10.91 -12.10
CA VAL A 422 29.26 -10.31 -13.07
C VAL A 422 30.71 -10.63 -12.70
N SER A 423 31.43 -11.16 -13.68
CA SER A 423 32.82 -11.59 -13.61
C SER A 423 33.61 -11.00 -14.79
N ALA A 424 34.94 -11.10 -14.74
CA ALA A 424 35.78 -10.69 -15.87
C ALA A 424 35.49 -11.46 -17.17
N LEU A 425 34.88 -12.65 -17.10
CA LEU A 425 34.58 -13.49 -18.27
C LEU A 425 33.29 -13.10 -19.00
N ASN A 426 32.31 -12.55 -18.28
CA ASN A 426 31.00 -12.17 -18.83
C ASN A 426 30.75 -10.65 -18.77
N TRP A 427 31.72 -9.87 -18.32
CA TRP A 427 31.64 -8.41 -18.36
C TRP A 427 31.69 -7.90 -19.80
N GLU A 428 30.73 -7.05 -20.14
CA GLU A 428 30.65 -6.36 -21.42
C GLU A 428 30.89 -4.87 -21.22
N SER A 429 31.57 -4.22 -22.18
CA SER A 429 31.80 -2.77 -22.16
C SER A 429 30.52 -1.95 -22.35
N SER A 430 29.41 -2.61 -22.69
CA SER A 430 28.11 -1.98 -22.88
C SER A 430 26.99 -2.90 -22.43
N VAL A 431 25.88 -2.33 -21.98
CA VAL A 431 24.64 -3.06 -21.69
C VAL A 431 23.48 -2.49 -22.50
N LEU A 432 22.68 -3.38 -23.09
CA LEU A 432 21.44 -3.03 -23.77
C LEU A 432 20.30 -2.99 -22.75
N ILE A 433 19.56 -1.90 -22.72
CA ILE A 433 18.33 -1.74 -21.93
C ILE A 433 17.14 -1.69 -22.89
N PRO A 434 16.35 -2.78 -22.97
CA PRO A 434 15.18 -2.83 -23.85
C PRO A 434 14.16 -1.75 -23.50
N GLY A 435 13.58 -1.13 -24.53
CA GLY A 435 12.45 -0.21 -24.37
C GLY A 435 11.09 -0.89 -24.17
N SER A 436 11.02 -2.22 -24.33
CA SER A 436 9.79 -3.03 -24.26
C SER A 436 9.87 -4.13 -23.22
#